data_AF-A0A1B6MRU8-F1
#
_entry.id   AF-A0A1B6MRU8-F1
#
_cell.length_a   1.000
_cell.length_b   1.000
_cell.length_c   1.000
_cell.angle_alpha   90.00
_cell.angle_beta   90.00
_cell.angle_gamma   90.00
#
_symmetry.space_group_name_H-M   'P 1'
#
loop_
_entity.id
_entity.type
_entity.pdbx_description
1 polymer ?
#
loop_
_entity_poly.entity_id
_entity_poly.type
_entity_poly.pdbx_seq_one_letter_code
_entity_poly.pdbx_strand_id
1 'polypeptide(L)'
;MKQKVRVQAQDIYDKYFKAAQAQPRGVVAKLGTIVAQIERACQKQYMSNRENGSGWREILQCALHELTGLLQEEGVVSSYEIHSSGLVQALLSVVATSPWDQASTPTKTNKLQKQRVSVFRNCFKEKAGENENVNTAMILVHKLVSVLESIEKMPIYLYDSPGSCYGLQILTRRLRFRLEKASSESSLIDRTGRSLKMEPLSTVTQLERYLLKMVAKQWYDYERSTFAFVRRLKESGTRLTFRHQHDFDDNGLIYWIGTNGKTCPEWVNPGQYGLVAVSSSDGRNLPYGRLEDILSRDSSALNCHTNDDKRAWFSVDLGLWLLPSSYTLRHARGYGRSALRNWLFQVSKDGTNWTTLYTHVDDCSLNEPGSTASWPLEPVADESQGYRHLRIQQTGKNASGQTHYLSLSGLEVYGTVTGVCEDLGKAAKEAEANLRRQRRLIRSHVLKHLVVGTRVVRGLDWKWRDQDGTPQGEGTVTGELHNGWIDVTWDHGGSNSYRMGAEGKYDLKLASDAEPSATGAKPATPTGKWCKNFNSSNESKSVLTSRKSSSTPSLPDATENQSRSSVASTDQAASADNLAAKQAAQALAESVLS
;
A
#
# COMPACT_ATOMS: atom_id res chain seq x y z
N MET A 1 -20.39 -29.30 19.59
CA MET A 1 -19.88 -28.32 18.59
C MET A 1 -20.30 -28.66 17.15
N LYS A 2 -20.03 -29.87 16.60
CA LYS A 2 -20.43 -30.26 15.22
C LYS A 2 -21.93 -30.14 14.92
N GLN A 3 -22.80 -30.61 15.82
CA GLN A 3 -24.26 -30.48 15.67
C GLN A 3 -24.68 -29.00 15.60
N LYS A 4 -24.08 -28.15 16.45
CA LYS A 4 -24.36 -26.71 16.54
C LYS A 4 -23.96 -25.98 15.25
N VAL A 5 -22.79 -26.31 14.69
CA VAL A 5 -22.35 -25.76 13.38
C VAL A 5 -23.27 -26.22 12.26
N ARG A 6 -23.71 -27.49 12.25
CA ARG A 6 -24.62 -28.02 11.23
C ARG A 6 -25.99 -27.36 11.29
N VAL A 7 -26.53 -27.17 12.50
CA VAL A 7 -27.80 -26.45 12.71
C VAL A 7 -27.66 -25.00 12.29
N GLN A 8 -26.59 -24.30 12.69
CA GLN A 8 -26.34 -22.91 12.26
C GLN A 8 -26.17 -22.77 10.74
N ALA A 9 -25.47 -23.71 10.09
CA ALA A 9 -25.33 -23.71 8.64
C ALA A 9 -26.68 -23.95 7.95
N GLN A 10 -27.51 -24.86 8.48
CA GLN A 10 -28.85 -25.11 7.98
C GLN A 10 -29.76 -23.88 8.17
N ASP A 11 -29.72 -23.25 9.35
CA ASP A 11 -30.47 -22.02 9.63
C ASP A 11 -30.04 -20.88 8.71
N ILE A 12 -28.73 -20.72 8.47
CA ILE A 12 -28.22 -19.71 7.52
C ILE A 12 -28.70 -20.04 6.09
N TYR A 13 -28.64 -21.30 5.69
CA TYR A 13 -29.10 -21.73 4.36
C TYR A 13 -30.60 -21.48 4.18
N ASP A 14 -31.42 -21.90 5.14
CA ASP A 14 -32.88 -21.76 5.06
C ASP A 14 -33.30 -20.29 5.18
N LYS A 15 -32.65 -19.51 6.05
CA LYS A 15 -33.00 -18.10 6.28
C LYS A 15 -32.51 -17.18 5.18
N TYR A 16 -31.31 -17.39 4.65
CA TYR A 16 -30.69 -16.46 3.69
C TYR A 16 -30.65 -17.03 2.28
N PHE A 17 -30.32 -18.31 2.08
CA PHE A 17 -30.15 -18.88 0.74
C PHE A 17 -31.49 -19.26 0.09
N LYS A 18 -32.37 -19.98 0.78
CA LYS A 18 -33.73 -20.28 0.28
C LYS A 18 -34.56 -19.00 0.11
N ALA A 19 -34.46 -18.05 1.05
CA ALA A 19 -35.14 -16.77 0.93
C ALA A 19 -34.65 -15.96 -0.29
N ALA A 20 -33.33 -15.93 -0.54
CA ALA A 20 -32.78 -15.27 -1.72
C ALA A 20 -33.13 -15.98 -3.04
N GLN A 21 -33.38 -17.29 -3.04
CA GLN A 21 -33.91 -18.01 -4.21
C GLN A 21 -35.40 -17.71 -4.45
N ALA A 22 -36.19 -17.58 -3.38
CA ALA A 22 -37.61 -17.27 -3.47
C ALA A 22 -37.88 -15.79 -3.85
N GLN A 23 -37.04 -14.87 -3.38
CA GLN A 23 -37.05 -13.46 -3.74
C GLN A 23 -35.67 -13.03 -4.23
N PRO A 24 -35.35 -13.23 -5.52
CA PRO A 24 -34.09 -12.79 -6.09
C PRO A 24 -33.94 -11.28 -5.90
N ARG A 25 -32.72 -10.82 -5.63
CA ARG A 25 -32.37 -9.39 -5.62
C ARG A 25 -32.91 -8.73 -6.89
N GLY A 26 -33.37 -7.50 -6.80
CA GLY A 26 -34.01 -6.79 -7.91
C GLY A 26 -33.21 -6.83 -9.22
N VAL A 27 -31.88 -6.83 -9.13
CA VAL A 27 -30.97 -6.98 -10.28
C VAL A 27 -31.07 -8.37 -10.94
N VAL A 28 -31.08 -9.45 -10.16
CA VAL A 28 -31.23 -10.82 -10.67
C VAL A 28 -32.60 -11.01 -11.32
N ALA A 29 -33.65 -10.43 -10.74
CA ALA A 29 -34.97 -10.44 -11.35
C ALA A 29 -34.99 -9.73 -12.71
N LYS A 30 -34.41 -8.52 -12.80
CA LYS A 30 -34.23 -7.77 -14.06
C LYS A 30 -33.44 -8.59 -15.10
N LEU A 31 -32.32 -9.19 -14.69
CA LEU A 31 -31.51 -10.05 -15.55
C LEU A 31 -32.31 -11.27 -16.04
N GLY A 32 -33.10 -11.90 -15.17
CA GLY A 32 -33.98 -13.00 -15.54
C GLY A 32 -35.03 -12.59 -16.58
N THR A 33 -35.62 -11.40 -16.45
CA THR A 33 -36.53 -10.84 -17.46
C THR A 33 -35.83 -10.62 -18.80
N ILE A 34 -34.62 -10.04 -18.80
CA ILE A 34 -33.81 -9.85 -20.01
C ILE A 34 -33.51 -11.20 -20.69
N VAL A 35 -33.11 -12.21 -19.91
CA VAL A 35 -32.83 -13.57 -20.39
C VAL A 35 -34.06 -14.18 -21.06
N ALA A 36 -35.22 -14.13 -20.41
CA ALA A 36 -36.47 -14.64 -20.96
C ALA A 36 -36.86 -13.92 -22.27
N GLN A 37 -36.64 -12.61 -22.37
CA GLN A 37 -36.89 -11.86 -23.60
C GLN A 37 -35.93 -12.26 -24.74
N ILE A 38 -34.63 -12.45 -24.45
CA ILE A 38 -33.64 -12.92 -25.42
C ILE A 38 -34.02 -14.31 -25.95
N GLU A 39 -34.36 -15.24 -25.05
CA GLU A 39 -34.78 -16.60 -25.42
C GLU A 39 -36.06 -16.59 -26.25
N ARG A 40 -37.07 -15.80 -25.85
CA ARG A 40 -38.31 -15.62 -26.60
C ARG A 40 -38.06 -15.04 -27.99
N ALA A 41 -37.14 -14.08 -28.12
CA ALA A 41 -36.77 -13.52 -29.42
C ALA A 41 -36.13 -14.57 -30.32
N CYS A 42 -35.20 -15.38 -29.78
CA CYS A 42 -34.57 -16.47 -30.53
C CYS A 42 -35.57 -17.54 -30.96
N GLN A 43 -36.48 -17.94 -30.07
CA GLN A 43 -37.54 -18.89 -30.37
C GLN A 43 -38.51 -18.34 -31.43
N LYS A 44 -38.94 -17.08 -31.31
CA LYS A 44 -39.82 -16.43 -32.29
C LYS A 44 -39.15 -16.31 -33.66
N GLN A 45 -37.86 -15.99 -33.71
CA GLN A 45 -37.09 -15.95 -34.96
C GLN A 45 -37.07 -17.32 -35.65
N TYR A 46 -36.91 -18.40 -34.89
CA TYR A 46 -36.96 -19.77 -35.40
C TYR A 46 -38.36 -20.13 -35.95
N MET A 47 -39.42 -19.76 -35.21
CA MET A 47 -40.81 -20.05 -35.59
C MET A 47 -41.35 -19.17 -36.73
N SER A 48 -40.77 -17.99 -36.98
CA SER A 48 -41.25 -16.98 -37.93
C SER A 48 -41.13 -17.35 -39.42
N ASN A 49 -40.91 -18.63 -39.76
CA ASN A 49 -40.96 -19.11 -41.14
C ASN A 49 -42.39 -19.16 -41.73
N ARG A 50 -43.41 -18.68 -40.98
CA ARG A 50 -44.83 -18.72 -41.38
C ARG A 50 -45.50 -17.35 -41.56
N GLU A 51 -44.97 -16.26 -41.00
CA GLU A 51 -45.54 -14.90 -41.16
C GLU A 51 -44.43 -13.84 -41.13
N ASN A 52 -44.64 -12.72 -41.83
CA ASN A 52 -43.74 -11.54 -42.00
C ASN A 52 -43.30 -10.90 -40.66
N GLY A 53 -42.48 -11.58 -39.86
CA GLY A 53 -42.21 -11.21 -38.47
C GLY A 53 -41.00 -10.31 -38.26
N SER A 54 -41.19 -8.99 -38.21
CA SER A 54 -40.23 -8.03 -37.65
C SER A 54 -40.13 -8.13 -36.11
N GLY A 55 -41.18 -8.62 -35.44
CA GLY A 55 -41.33 -8.49 -33.99
C GLY A 55 -40.32 -9.26 -33.14
N TRP A 56 -39.56 -10.22 -33.67
CA TRP A 56 -38.45 -10.81 -32.89
C TRP A 56 -37.28 -9.85 -32.73
N ARG A 57 -37.04 -8.98 -33.74
CA ARG A 57 -35.96 -7.98 -33.69
C ARG A 57 -36.23 -6.94 -32.62
N GLU A 58 -37.48 -6.48 -32.54
CA GLU A 58 -37.92 -5.51 -31.53
C GLU A 58 -37.76 -6.07 -30.12
N ILE A 59 -38.20 -7.33 -29.87
CA ILE A 59 -38.03 -7.98 -28.57
C ILE A 59 -36.54 -8.09 -28.21
N LEU A 60 -35.69 -8.55 -29.14
CA LEU A 60 -34.25 -8.67 -28.90
C LEU A 60 -33.62 -7.30 -28.66
N GLN A 61 -34.02 -6.28 -29.43
CA GLN A 61 -33.50 -4.93 -29.31
C GLN A 61 -33.87 -4.33 -27.95
N CYS A 62 -35.11 -4.45 -27.48
CA CYS A 62 -35.52 -3.99 -26.16
C CYS A 62 -34.71 -4.67 -25.05
N ALA A 63 -34.60 -6.00 -25.08
CA ALA A 63 -33.84 -6.76 -24.09
C ALA A 63 -32.37 -6.33 -24.00
N LEU A 64 -31.73 -6.11 -25.15
CA LEU A 64 -30.33 -5.69 -25.19
C LEU A 64 -30.16 -4.22 -24.75
N HIS A 65 -31.12 -3.34 -25.01
CA HIS A 65 -31.07 -1.95 -24.50
C HIS A 65 -31.23 -1.92 -22.97
N GLU A 66 -32.16 -2.70 -22.41
CA GLU A 66 -32.30 -2.87 -20.96
C GLU A 66 -30.99 -3.40 -20.33
N LEU A 67 -30.36 -4.38 -20.98
CA LEU A 67 -29.05 -4.88 -20.55
C LEU A 67 -27.97 -3.80 -20.61
N THR A 68 -27.90 -2.99 -21.67
CA THR A 68 -26.91 -1.91 -21.76
C THR A 68 -27.09 -0.88 -20.66
N GLY A 69 -28.33 -0.51 -20.32
CA GLY A 69 -28.60 0.40 -19.20
C GLY A 69 -28.17 -0.19 -17.86
N LEU A 70 -28.50 -1.46 -17.62
CA LEU A 70 -28.13 -2.15 -16.38
C LEU A 70 -26.61 -2.31 -16.21
N LEU A 71 -25.86 -2.44 -17.31
CA LEU A 71 -24.39 -2.55 -17.30
C LEU A 71 -23.69 -1.21 -17.02
N GLN A 72 -24.32 -0.09 -17.38
CA GLN A 72 -23.76 1.25 -17.18
C GLN A 72 -23.88 1.74 -15.72
N GLU A 73 -24.77 1.14 -14.93
CA GLU A 73 -24.87 1.40 -13.50
C GLU A 73 -23.73 0.69 -12.74
N GLU A 74 -22.75 1.46 -12.28
CA GLU A 74 -21.58 0.93 -11.56
C GLU A 74 -22.00 0.24 -10.24
N GLY A 75 -21.43 -0.94 -9.96
CA GLY A 75 -21.72 -1.70 -8.74
C GLY A 75 -23.05 -2.46 -8.70
N VAL A 76 -23.92 -2.31 -9.72
CA VAL A 76 -25.25 -2.94 -9.73
C VAL A 76 -25.21 -4.42 -10.09
N VAL A 77 -24.36 -4.82 -11.04
CA VAL A 77 -24.29 -6.20 -11.55
C VAL A 77 -22.97 -6.86 -11.19
N SER A 78 -23.02 -7.89 -10.34
CA SER A 78 -21.87 -8.74 -10.00
C SER A 78 -21.70 -9.94 -10.94
N SER A 79 -20.52 -10.55 -10.93
CA SER A 79 -20.21 -11.76 -11.71
C SER A 79 -21.09 -12.94 -11.28
N TYR A 80 -21.43 -13.03 -9.99
CA TYR A 80 -22.37 -14.05 -9.50
C TYR A 80 -23.76 -13.90 -10.14
N GLU A 81 -24.29 -12.68 -10.21
CA GLU A 81 -25.64 -12.43 -10.73
C GLU A 81 -25.72 -12.67 -12.25
N ILE A 82 -24.66 -12.36 -12.99
CA ILE A 82 -24.56 -12.70 -14.42
C ILE A 82 -24.51 -14.22 -14.62
N HIS A 83 -23.74 -14.93 -13.79
CA HIS A 83 -23.63 -16.38 -13.88
C HIS A 83 -24.96 -17.07 -13.51
N SER A 84 -25.58 -16.68 -12.40
CA SER A 84 -26.78 -17.34 -11.87
C SER A 84 -28.05 -17.01 -12.65
N SER A 85 -28.09 -15.91 -13.39
CA SER A 85 -29.28 -15.50 -14.18
C SER A 85 -29.44 -16.27 -15.50
N GLY A 86 -28.41 -17.00 -15.95
CA GLY A 86 -28.41 -17.63 -17.28
C GLY A 86 -28.08 -16.67 -18.42
N LEU A 87 -27.68 -15.43 -18.11
CA LEU A 87 -27.36 -14.41 -19.12
C LEU A 87 -26.26 -14.86 -20.09
N VAL A 88 -25.24 -15.56 -19.59
CA VAL A 88 -24.13 -16.06 -20.42
C VAL A 88 -24.65 -16.99 -21.53
N GLN A 89 -25.50 -17.96 -21.18
CA GLN A 89 -26.12 -18.89 -22.13
C GLN A 89 -27.05 -18.16 -23.11
N ALA A 90 -27.85 -17.21 -22.62
CA ALA A 90 -28.73 -16.42 -23.46
C ALA A 90 -27.95 -15.59 -24.50
N LEU A 91 -26.87 -14.92 -24.09
CA LEU A 91 -25.99 -14.18 -25.00
C LEU A 91 -25.26 -15.10 -25.97
N LEU A 92 -24.84 -16.29 -25.54
CA LEU A 92 -24.24 -17.28 -26.43
C LEU A 92 -25.23 -17.70 -27.53
N SER A 93 -26.52 -17.83 -27.22
CA SER A 93 -27.56 -18.14 -28.22
C SER A 93 -27.75 -17.04 -29.28
N VAL A 94 -27.38 -15.79 -28.95
CA VAL A 94 -27.42 -14.63 -29.85
C VAL A 94 -26.19 -14.59 -30.76
N VAL A 95 -25.00 -14.81 -30.18
CA VAL A 95 -23.71 -14.60 -30.87
C VAL A 95 -23.19 -15.88 -31.55
N ALA A 96 -23.51 -17.05 -31.03
CA ALA A 96 -23.12 -18.36 -31.55
C ALA A 96 -24.33 -19.13 -32.13
N THR A 97 -24.09 -20.38 -32.53
CA THR A 97 -25.14 -21.33 -32.92
C THR A 97 -26.03 -21.63 -31.74
N SER A 98 -27.34 -21.37 -31.89
CA SER A 98 -28.31 -21.53 -30.82
C SER A 98 -28.73 -23.00 -30.68
N PRO A 99 -29.14 -23.47 -29.47
CA PRO A 99 -29.77 -24.79 -29.32
C PRO A 99 -30.97 -24.99 -30.25
N TRP A 100 -31.70 -23.91 -30.54
CA TRP A 100 -32.83 -23.90 -31.48
C TRP A 100 -32.42 -24.17 -32.94
N ASP A 101 -31.14 -23.99 -33.28
CA ASP A 101 -30.65 -24.10 -34.65
C ASP A 101 -30.15 -25.52 -35.00
N GLN A 102 -30.07 -26.45 -34.03
CA GLN A 102 -29.47 -27.78 -34.20
C GLN A 102 -30.21 -28.68 -35.22
N ALA A 103 -31.48 -28.41 -35.51
CA ALA A 103 -32.29 -29.14 -36.48
C ALA A 103 -32.35 -28.48 -37.87
N SER A 104 -31.61 -27.39 -38.11
CA SER A 104 -31.64 -26.61 -39.36
C SER A 104 -30.43 -26.85 -40.26
N THR A 105 -30.56 -26.53 -41.55
CA THR A 105 -29.42 -26.59 -42.49
C THR A 105 -28.35 -25.54 -42.13
N PRO A 106 -27.05 -25.83 -42.32
CA PRO A 106 -25.96 -24.93 -41.95
C PRO A 106 -26.11 -23.51 -42.54
N THR A 107 -26.61 -23.41 -43.77
CA THR A 107 -26.84 -22.13 -44.47
C THR A 107 -27.92 -21.29 -43.80
N LYS A 108 -29.00 -21.92 -43.31
CA LYS A 108 -30.10 -21.26 -42.60
C LYS A 108 -29.65 -20.79 -41.23
N THR A 109 -28.96 -21.64 -40.49
CA THR A 109 -28.40 -21.33 -39.16
C THR A 109 -27.47 -20.12 -39.22
N ASN A 110 -26.54 -20.09 -40.18
CA ASN A 110 -25.64 -18.96 -40.40
C ASN A 110 -26.40 -17.66 -40.71
N LYS A 111 -27.51 -17.73 -41.47
CA LYS A 111 -28.33 -16.55 -41.79
C LYS A 111 -29.01 -15.99 -40.53
N LEU A 112 -29.63 -16.86 -39.72
CA LEU A 112 -30.34 -16.45 -38.50
C LEU A 112 -29.36 -15.87 -37.47
N GLN A 113 -28.21 -16.51 -37.29
CA GLN A 113 -27.13 -16.01 -36.42
C GLN A 113 -26.65 -14.61 -36.86
N LYS A 114 -26.33 -14.41 -38.15
CA LYS A 114 -25.91 -13.09 -38.66
C LYS A 114 -26.94 -12.00 -38.38
N GLN A 115 -28.23 -12.33 -38.46
CA GLN A 115 -29.30 -11.37 -38.15
C GLN A 115 -29.32 -11.01 -36.66
N ARG A 116 -29.15 -11.98 -35.74
CA ARG A 116 -29.07 -11.73 -34.29
C ARG A 116 -27.84 -10.92 -33.92
N VAL A 117 -26.67 -11.30 -34.45
CA VAL A 117 -25.40 -10.58 -34.27
C VAL A 117 -25.49 -9.13 -34.77
N SER A 118 -26.21 -8.88 -35.85
CA SER A 118 -26.43 -7.51 -36.34
C SER A 118 -27.23 -6.66 -35.34
N VAL A 119 -28.26 -7.22 -34.70
CA VAL A 119 -29.03 -6.50 -33.65
C VAL A 119 -28.14 -6.25 -32.44
N PHE A 120 -27.39 -7.28 -32.00
CA PHE A 120 -26.44 -7.16 -30.91
C PHE A 120 -25.41 -6.05 -31.16
N ARG A 121 -24.77 -6.05 -32.33
CA ARG A 121 -23.80 -5.01 -32.70
C ARG A 121 -24.41 -3.61 -32.65
N ASN A 122 -25.66 -3.45 -33.09
CA ASN A 122 -26.32 -2.15 -33.10
C ASN A 122 -26.62 -1.64 -31.67
N CYS A 123 -27.00 -2.53 -30.75
CA CYS A 123 -27.26 -2.17 -29.35
C CYS A 123 -25.99 -1.80 -28.57
N PHE A 124 -24.87 -2.46 -28.89
CA PHE A 124 -23.59 -2.26 -28.19
C PHE A 124 -22.62 -1.32 -28.93
N LYS A 125 -23.06 -0.67 -30.02
CA LYS A 125 -22.24 0.30 -30.76
C LYS A 125 -22.12 1.60 -29.98
N GLU A 126 -20.93 2.20 -29.98
CA GLU A 126 -20.73 3.56 -29.46
C GLU A 126 -21.61 4.56 -30.22
N LYS A 127 -22.41 5.33 -29.49
CA LYS A 127 -23.13 6.49 -30.03
C LYS A 127 -22.14 7.65 -30.09
N ALA A 128 -21.85 8.15 -31.29
CA ALA A 128 -21.00 9.32 -31.46
C ALA A 128 -21.67 10.53 -30.77
N GLY A 129 -21.07 11.03 -29.69
CA GLY A 129 -21.44 12.32 -29.08
C GLY A 129 -21.83 12.32 -27.59
N GLU A 130 -22.01 11.18 -26.93
CA GLU A 130 -22.33 11.12 -25.48
C GLU A 130 -21.17 10.48 -24.71
N ASN A 131 -20.46 11.28 -23.91
CA ASN A 131 -19.38 10.91 -22.98
C ASN A 131 -18.32 9.92 -23.53
N GLU A 132 -17.15 10.44 -23.91
CA GLU A 132 -15.96 9.71 -24.41
C GLU A 132 -15.42 8.57 -23.50
N ASN A 133 -16.05 8.22 -22.38
CA ASN A 133 -15.50 7.35 -21.36
C ASN A 133 -16.20 5.99 -21.12
N VAL A 134 -17.40 5.72 -21.65
CA VAL A 134 -18.15 4.50 -21.26
C VAL A 134 -18.46 3.59 -22.45
N ASN A 135 -17.55 2.65 -22.72
CA ASN A 135 -17.77 1.59 -23.69
C ASN A 135 -18.52 0.40 -23.05
N THR A 136 -19.83 0.31 -23.27
CA THR A 136 -20.69 -0.75 -22.68
C THR A 136 -20.29 -2.15 -23.14
N ALA A 137 -19.77 -2.30 -24.36
CA ALA A 137 -19.27 -3.59 -24.85
C ALA A 137 -18.04 -4.05 -24.05
N MET A 138 -17.12 -3.12 -23.76
CA MET A 138 -15.98 -3.37 -22.88
C MET A 138 -16.42 -3.76 -21.47
N ILE A 139 -17.43 -3.07 -20.91
CA ILE A 139 -18.00 -3.43 -19.59
C ILE A 139 -18.54 -4.87 -19.60
N LEU A 140 -19.32 -5.23 -20.62
CA LEU A 140 -19.84 -6.59 -20.75
C LEU A 140 -18.70 -7.62 -20.84
N VAL A 141 -17.69 -7.37 -21.65
CA VAL A 141 -16.52 -8.26 -21.79
C VAL A 141 -15.80 -8.41 -20.45
N HIS A 142 -15.51 -7.32 -19.74
CA HIS A 142 -14.88 -7.38 -18.42
C HIS A 142 -15.70 -8.19 -17.41
N LYS A 143 -17.02 -8.03 -17.40
CA LYS A 143 -17.89 -8.82 -16.52
C LYS A 143 -17.93 -10.31 -16.91
N LEU A 144 -17.95 -10.64 -18.19
CA LEU A 144 -17.89 -12.04 -18.66
C LEU A 144 -16.55 -12.69 -18.32
N VAL A 145 -15.45 -11.96 -18.46
CA VAL A 145 -14.13 -12.41 -17.98
C VAL A 145 -14.19 -12.66 -16.48
N SER A 146 -14.73 -11.73 -15.69
CA SER A 146 -14.87 -11.93 -14.24
C SER A 146 -15.76 -13.12 -13.85
N VAL A 147 -16.78 -13.46 -14.65
CA VAL A 147 -17.55 -14.70 -14.48
C VAL A 147 -16.66 -15.92 -14.68
N LEU A 148 -15.90 -15.98 -15.78
CA LEU A 148 -14.96 -17.06 -16.06
C LEU A 148 -13.93 -17.21 -14.94
N GLU A 149 -13.34 -16.10 -14.49
CA GLU A 149 -12.40 -16.08 -13.37
C GLU A 149 -13.01 -16.58 -12.05
N SER A 150 -14.32 -16.37 -11.84
CA SER A 150 -15.01 -16.83 -10.62
C SER A 150 -15.30 -18.34 -10.62
N ILE A 151 -15.39 -18.95 -11.80
CA ILE A 151 -15.59 -20.40 -11.97
C ILE A 151 -14.29 -21.17 -12.13
N GLU A 152 -13.21 -20.51 -12.58
CA GLU A 152 -11.86 -21.07 -12.63
C GLU A 152 -11.33 -21.33 -11.22
N LYS A 153 -11.45 -22.58 -10.79
CA LYS A 153 -10.95 -23.06 -9.51
C LYS A 153 -9.87 -24.08 -9.77
N MET A 154 -8.75 -23.97 -9.05
CA MET A 154 -7.77 -25.03 -9.00
C MET A 154 -8.43 -26.24 -8.29
N PRO A 155 -8.67 -27.38 -8.99
CA PRO A 155 -9.30 -28.52 -8.36
C PRO A 155 -8.34 -29.14 -7.35
N ILE A 156 -8.69 -29.08 -6.06
CA ILE A 156 -7.92 -29.74 -5.00
C ILE A 156 -8.59 -31.09 -4.72
N TYR A 157 -7.95 -32.16 -5.19
CA TYR A 157 -8.40 -33.52 -4.92
C TYR A 157 -7.91 -33.97 -3.54
N LEU A 158 -8.85 -34.29 -2.65
CA LEU A 158 -8.57 -34.93 -1.37
C LEU A 158 -8.58 -36.45 -1.57
N TYR A 159 -7.48 -37.12 -1.27
CA TYR A 159 -7.38 -38.59 -1.31
C TYR A 159 -7.68 -39.25 0.04
N ASP A 160 -8.42 -38.57 0.93
CA ASP A 160 -8.81 -39.14 2.21
C ASP A 160 -9.99 -40.12 2.04
N SER A 161 -9.93 -41.24 2.77
CA SER A 161 -10.87 -42.36 2.70
C SER A 161 -12.35 -41.96 2.82
N PRO A 162 -13.28 -42.72 2.19
CA PRO A 162 -14.72 -42.46 2.29
C PRO A 162 -15.17 -42.46 3.75
N GLY A 163 -15.77 -41.36 4.22
CA GLY A 163 -16.27 -41.19 5.60
C GLY A 163 -15.61 -40.06 6.41
N SER A 164 -14.54 -39.46 5.89
CA SER A 164 -13.87 -38.29 6.47
C SER A 164 -14.69 -37.00 6.28
N CYS A 165 -15.34 -36.49 7.34
CA CYS A 165 -16.10 -35.23 7.36
C CYS A 165 -15.19 -33.97 7.42
N TYR A 166 -14.00 -34.01 6.80
CA TYR A 166 -12.92 -33.04 7.00
C TYR A 166 -12.65 -32.13 5.77
N GLY A 167 -13.65 -31.90 4.91
CA GLY A 167 -13.47 -31.11 3.67
C GLY A 167 -12.98 -29.66 3.86
N LEU A 168 -13.24 -29.02 5.01
CA LEU A 168 -12.81 -27.65 5.30
C LEU A 168 -11.40 -27.54 5.90
N GLN A 169 -10.76 -28.64 6.30
CA GLN A 169 -9.37 -28.58 6.80
C GLN A 169 -8.39 -28.11 5.73
N ILE A 170 -8.73 -28.26 4.45
CA ILE A 170 -7.87 -27.74 3.39
C ILE A 170 -7.69 -26.23 3.51
N LEU A 171 -8.72 -25.49 3.95
CA LEU A 171 -8.69 -24.04 4.16
C LEU A 171 -7.67 -23.60 5.21
N THR A 172 -7.27 -24.49 6.12
CA THR A 172 -6.26 -24.20 7.13
C THR A 172 -4.85 -24.65 6.72
N ARG A 173 -4.71 -25.33 5.57
CA ARG A 173 -3.42 -25.78 5.04
C ARG A 173 -2.86 -24.75 4.07
N ARG A 174 -1.59 -24.36 4.29
CA ARG A 174 -0.83 -23.56 3.32
C ARG A 174 -0.31 -24.47 2.21
N LEU A 175 -0.72 -24.22 0.98
CA LEU A 175 -0.21 -24.94 -0.18
C LEU A 175 1.16 -24.37 -0.56
N ARG A 176 2.13 -25.24 -0.83
CA ARG A 176 3.47 -24.84 -1.32
C ARG A 176 3.61 -25.24 -2.77
N PHE A 177 3.92 -24.27 -3.62
CA PHE A 177 4.18 -24.51 -5.04
C PHE A 177 5.64 -24.20 -5.36
N ARG A 178 6.19 -24.95 -6.32
CA ARG A 178 7.44 -24.59 -7.00
C ARG A 178 7.06 -24.04 -8.36
N LEU A 179 7.58 -22.86 -8.69
CA LEU A 179 7.45 -22.31 -10.02
C LEU A 179 8.43 -23.04 -10.94
N GLU A 180 7.92 -23.60 -12.02
CA GLU A 180 8.73 -24.32 -13.02
C GLU A 180 8.44 -23.78 -14.41
N LYS A 181 9.47 -23.72 -15.24
CA LYS A 181 9.36 -23.30 -16.63
C LYS A 181 8.88 -24.48 -17.46
N ALA A 182 7.85 -24.27 -18.29
CA ALA A 182 7.47 -25.25 -19.29
C ALA A 182 8.64 -25.53 -20.24
N SER A 183 8.75 -26.77 -20.73
CA SER A 183 9.87 -27.23 -21.56
C SER A 183 10.06 -26.42 -22.86
N SER A 184 8.99 -25.81 -23.38
CA SER A 184 9.00 -24.96 -24.57
C SER A 184 9.25 -23.47 -24.31
N GLU A 185 9.12 -23.01 -23.07
CA GLU A 185 9.18 -21.59 -22.74
C GLU A 185 10.64 -21.16 -22.51
N SER A 186 11.06 -20.00 -23.00
CA SER A 186 12.44 -19.50 -22.83
C SER A 186 12.53 -18.04 -22.38
N SER A 187 11.44 -17.28 -22.45
CA SER A 187 11.44 -15.86 -22.07
C SER A 187 11.20 -15.62 -20.57
N LEU A 188 10.66 -16.60 -19.85
CA LEU A 188 10.38 -16.49 -18.41
C LEU A 188 11.58 -16.92 -17.57
N ILE A 189 11.99 -16.07 -16.62
CA ILE A 189 13.09 -16.33 -15.69
C ILE A 189 12.53 -16.21 -14.27
N ASP A 190 12.55 -17.29 -13.47
CA ASP A 190 12.27 -17.17 -12.03
C ASP A 190 13.37 -16.35 -11.37
N ARG A 191 13.02 -15.14 -10.93
CA ARG A 191 13.97 -14.22 -10.29
C ARG A 191 14.17 -14.47 -8.81
N THR A 192 13.31 -15.29 -8.20
CA THR A 192 13.22 -15.40 -6.76
C THR A 192 13.82 -16.70 -6.25
N GLY A 193 13.68 -17.81 -7.00
CA GLY A 193 14.05 -19.14 -6.55
C GLY A 193 13.29 -19.61 -5.30
N ARG A 194 12.18 -18.95 -4.93
CA ARG A 194 11.46 -19.19 -3.67
C ARG A 194 10.25 -20.09 -3.90
N SER A 195 9.97 -20.96 -2.93
CA SER A 195 8.71 -21.70 -2.86
C SER A 195 7.55 -20.72 -2.61
N LEU A 196 6.52 -20.80 -3.44
CA LEU A 196 5.30 -20.01 -3.30
C LEU A 196 4.43 -20.59 -2.18
N LYS A 197 3.94 -19.75 -1.27
CA LYS A 197 2.87 -20.12 -0.32
C LYS A 197 1.56 -19.55 -0.84
N MET A 198 0.56 -20.39 -1.04
CA MET A 198 -0.75 -19.99 -1.57
C MET A 198 -1.85 -20.37 -0.58
N GLU A 199 -2.86 -19.52 -0.49
CA GLU A 199 -4.09 -19.84 0.22
C GLU A 199 -5.00 -20.69 -0.67
N PRO A 200 -5.74 -21.67 -0.12
CA PRO A 200 -6.61 -22.55 -0.91
C PRO A 200 -7.70 -21.82 -1.72
N LEU A 201 -8.05 -20.59 -1.34
CA LEU A 201 -9.07 -19.77 -2.02
C LEU A 201 -8.47 -18.76 -3.02
N SER A 202 -7.15 -18.77 -3.24
CA SER A 202 -6.54 -17.90 -4.24
C SER A 202 -7.04 -18.25 -5.64
N THR A 203 -7.50 -17.24 -6.39
CA THR A 203 -7.96 -17.44 -7.77
C THR A 203 -6.77 -17.65 -8.72
N VAL A 204 -7.02 -18.26 -9.87
CA VAL A 204 -5.98 -18.43 -10.91
C VAL A 204 -5.40 -17.08 -11.32
N THR A 205 -6.23 -16.06 -11.48
CA THR A 205 -5.77 -14.70 -11.79
C THR A 205 -4.91 -14.09 -10.69
N GLN A 206 -5.27 -14.26 -9.42
CA GLN A 206 -4.45 -13.77 -8.30
C GLN A 206 -3.07 -14.45 -8.31
N LEU A 207 -3.04 -15.75 -8.59
CA LEU A 207 -1.81 -16.51 -8.74
C LEU A 207 -0.99 -16.01 -9.93
N GLU A 208 -1.60 -15.87 -11.11
CA GLU A 208 -0.96 -15.35 -12.33
C GLU A 208 -0.34 -13.98 -12.09
N ARG A 209 -1.10 -13.03 -11.54
CA ARG A 209 -0.60 -11.66 -11.26
C ARG A 209 0.53 -11.65 -10.23
N TYR A 210 0.47 -12.52 -9.23
CA TYR A 210 1.56 -12.68 -8.28
C TYR A 210 2.81 -13.25 -8.95
N LEU A 211 2.66 -14.31 -9.75
CA LEU A 211 3.76 -14.98 -10.45
C LEU A 211 4.39 -14.07 -11.52
N LEU A 212 3.61 -13.27 -12.24
CA LEU A 212 4.09 -12.30 -13.23
C LEU A 212 5.14 -11.35 -12.63
N LYS A 213 4.94 -10.92 -11.38
CA LYS A 213 5.90 -10.07 -10.63
C LYS A 213 7.22 -10.80 -10.34
N MET A 214 7.22 -12.13 -10.35
CA MET A 214 8.40 -12.97 -10.12
C MET A 214 9.16 -13.32 -11.40
N VAL A 215 8.48 -13.35 -12.55
CA VAL A 215 9.04 -13.83 -13.83
C VAL A 215 9.37 -12.74 -14.84
N ALA A 216 8.74 -11.57 -14.73
CA ALA A 216 8.89 -10.46 -15.67
C ALA A 216 9.30 -9.17 -14.97
N LYS A 217 10.02 -8.30 -15.69
CA LYS A 217 10.25 -6.93 -15.20
C LYS A 217 8.92 -6.20 -15.22
N GLN A 218 8.56 -5.63 -14.09
CA GLN A 218 7.41 -4.75 -14.00
C GLN A 218 7.82 -3.35 -14.45
N TRP A 219 6.84 -2.50 -14.77
CA TRP A 219 7.11 -1.14 -15.25
C TRP A 219 7.97 -0.32 -14.27
N TYR A 220 7.85 -0.56 -12.96
CA TYR A 220 8.62 0.09 -11.91
C TYR A 220 10.05 -0.46 -11.72
N ASP A 221 10.40 -1.57 -12.39
CA ASP A 221 11.77 -2.10 -12.41
C ASP A 221 12.66 -1.40 -13.46
N TYR A 222 12.06 -0.55 -14.30
CA TYR A 222 12.75 0.23 -15.32
C TYR A 222 13.12 1.63 -14.81
N GLU A 223 13.90 2.35 -15.60
CA GLU A 223 14.34 3.70 -15.24
C GLU A 223 13.16 4.67 -15.12
N ARG A 224 13.29 5.64 -14.21
CA ARG A 224 12.24 6.64 -13.95
C ARG A 224 11.78 7.40 -15.21
N SER A 225 12.68 7.57 -16.18
CA SER A 225 12.38 8.19 -17.48
C SER A 225 11.35 7.42 -18.31
N THR A 226 11.16 6.11 -18.08
CA THR A 226 10.20 5.28 -18.82
C THR A 226 8.78 5.38 -18.27
N PHE A 227 8.62 5.84 -17.02
CA PHE A 227 7.32 5.91 -16.36
C PHE A 227 6.39 6.85 -17.12
N ALA A 228 5.16 6.40 -17.38
CA ALA A 228 4.20 7.16 -18.17
C ALA A 228 3.82 8.48 -17.47
N PHE A 229 3.69 8.44 -16.15
CA PHE A 229 3.44 9.65 -15.35
C PHE A 229 4.57 10.68 -15.46
N VAL A 230 5.84 10.23 -15.53
CA VAL A 230 7.01 11.10 -15.73
C VAL A 230 7.03 11.68 -17.14
N ARG A 231 6.82 10.84 -18.15
CA ARG A 231 6.81 11.29 -19.56
C ARG A 231 5.73 12.35 -19.79
N ARG A 232 4.53 12.13 -19.26
CA ARG A 232 3.42 13.09 -19.36
C ARG A 232 3.74 14.46 -18.75
N LEU A 233 4.45 14.50 -17.63
CA LEU A 233 4.86 15.75 -16.97
C LEU A 233 6.09 16.42 -17.60
N LYS A 234 6.83 15.72 -18.47
CA LYS A 234 7.94 16.29 -19.24
C LYS A 234 7.49 16.97 -20.53
N GLU A 235 6.23 16.80 -20.93
CA GLU A 235 5.63 17.52 -22.04
C GLU A 235 5.57 19.03 -21.73
N SER A 236 5.97 19.85 -22.70
CA SER A 236 6.11 21.30 -22.50
C SER A 236 4.78 21.94 -22.09
N GLY A 237 4.78 22.65 -20.96
CA GLY A 237 3.61 23.38 -20.45
C GLY A 237 2.59 22.52 -19.70
N THR A 238 2.83 21.23 -19.52
CA THR A 238 1.90 20.34 -18.81
C THR A 238 1.82 20.69 -17.33
N ARG A 239 0.62 21.01 -16.85
CA ARG A 239 0.27 21.13 -15.43
C ARG A 239 -0.94 20.25 -15.15
N LEU A 240 -0.82 19.37 -14.17
CA LEU A 240 -1.88 18.43 -13.83
C LEU A 240 -2.46 18.78 -12.46
N THR A 241 -3.77 18.97 -12.38
CA THR A 241 -4.46 19.28 -11.12
C THR A 241 -5.23 18.06 -10.63
N PHE A 242 -4.90 17.66 -9.41
CA PHE A 242 -5.51 16.58 -8.64
C PHE A 242 -6.47 17.20 -7.63
N ARG A 243 -7.76 16.84 -7.70
CA ARG A 243 -8.82 17.42 -6.85
C ARG A 243 -9.39 16.34 -5.96
N HIS A 244 -9.41 16.61 -4.66
CA HIS A 244 -10.06 15.77 -3.66
C HIS A 244 -11.57 15.73 -3.89
N GLN A 245 -12.14 14.53 -3.89
CA GLN A 245 -13.58 14.28 -3.87
C GLN A 245 -14.00 13.61 -2.56
N HIS A 246 -13.25 12.58 -2.16
CA HIS A 246 -13.39 11.92 -0.87
C HIS A 246 -12.05 11.33 -0.43
N ASP A 247 -11.97 10.91 0.83
CA ASP A 247 -10.75 10.35 1.40
C ASP A 247 -10.27 9.13 0.62
N PHE A 248 -8.98 9.14 0.26
CA PHE A 248 -8.36 8.10 -0.56
C PHE A 248 -9.14 7.77 -1.83
N ASP A 249 -9.66 8.79 -2.52
CA ASP A 249 -10.18 8.62 -3.88
C ASP A 249 -9.06 8.26 -4.88
N ASP A 250 -9.45 8.07 -6.13
CA ASP A 250 -8.54 7.74 -7.23
C ASP A 250 -8.02 9.00 -7.96
N ASN A 251 -8.17 10.19 -7.36
CA ASN A 251 -7.74 11.48 -7.89
C ASN A 251 -6.52 12.05 -7.15
N GLY A 252 -6.02 11.38 -6.11
CA GLY A 252 -4.82 11.78 -5.39
C GLY A 252 -3.51 11.52 -6.14
N LEU A 253 -2.46 12.25 -5.75
CA LEU A 253 -1.14 12.16 -6.37
C LEU A 253 -0.44 10.82 -6.09
N ILE A 254 -0.54 10.29 -4.87
CA ILE A 254 0.07 9.01 -4.48
C ILE A 254 -0.62 7.86 -5.24
N TYR A 255 -1.95 7.93 -5.40
CA TYR A 255 -2.67 7.03 -6.29
C TYR A 255 -2.17 7.11 -7.74
N TRP A 256 -2.05 8.33 -8.27
CA TRP A 256 -1.62 8.54 -9.65
C TRP A 256 -0.20 8.02 -9.91
N ILE A 257 0.75 8.25 -8.99
CA ILE A 257 2.11 7.69 -9.09
C ILE A 257 2.06 6.16 -9.03
N GLY A 258 1.31 5.59 -8.08
CA GLY A 258 1.21 4.13 -7.88
C GLY A 258 0.53 3.38 -9.02
N THR A 259 -0.24 4.06 -9.87
CA THR A 259 -0.87 3.51 -11.09
C THR A 259 -0.11 3.87 -12.37
N ASN A 260 1.11 4.40 -12.25
CA ASN A 260 1.91 4.89 -13.37
C ASN A 260 1.18 5.94 -14.23
N GLY A 261 0.40 6.80 -13.60
CA GLY A 261 -0.38 7.83 -14.27
C GLY A 261 -1.73 7.36 -14.78
N LYS A 262 -2.37 6.43 -14.05
CA LYS A 262 -3.62 5.73 -14.42
C LYS A 262 -3.51 4.86 -15.68
N THR A 263 -2.29 4.46 -16.07
CA THR A 263 -2.10 3.52 -17.18
C THR A 263 -2.09 2.07 -16.73
N CYS A 264 -1.87 1.82 -15.44
CA CYS A 264 -1.87 0.50 -14.84
C CYS A 264 -3.16 0.30 -14.01
N PRO A 265 -3.87 -0.84 -14.17
CA PRO A 265 -5.10 -1.11 -13.42
C PRO A 265 -4.85 -1.47 -11.95
N GLU A 266 -3.66 -1.99 -11.63
CA GLU A 266 -3.25 -2.25 -10.25
C GLU A 266 -2.43 -1.08 -9.70
N TRP A 267 -2.84 -0.58 -8.53
CA TRP A 267 -2.04 0.34 -7.75
C TRP A 267 -0.91 -0.41 -7.02
N VAL A 268 0.29 0.18 -6.99
CA VAL A 268 1.39 -0.26 -6.14
C VAL A 268 1.78 0.84 -5.16
N ASN A 269 2.25 0.48 -3.97
CA ASN A 269 2.74 1.45 -3.00
C ASN A 269 3.99 2.17 -3.55
N PRO A 270 3.92 3.49 -3.80
CA PRO A 270 5.04 4.22 -4.39
C PRO A 270 6.33 4.20 -3.55
N GLY A 271 6.21 4.14 -2.22
CA GLY A 271 7.36 4.09 -1.32
C GLY A 271 8.10 2.76 -1.39
N GLN A 272 7.35 1.65 -1.51
CA GLN A 272 7.90 0.30 -1.57
C GLN A 272 8.82 0.09 -2.78
N TYR A 273 8.44 0.66 -3.93
CA TYR A 273 9.14 0.49 -5.20
C TYR A 273 10.05 1.69 -5.55
N GLY A 274 10.27 2.61 -4.61
CA GLY A 274 11.16 3.76 -4.81
C GLY A 274 10.67 4.75 -5.88
N LEU A 275 9.36 4.81 -6.11
CA LEU A 275 8.73 5.80 -7.00
C LEU A 275 8.63 7.17 -6.32
N VAL A 276 8.55 7.15 -4.99
CA VAL A 276 8.78 8.28 -4.06
C VAL A 276 9.74 7.81 -2.97
N ALA A 277 10.37 8.73 -2.25
CA ALA A 277 11.26 8.37 -1.14
C ALA A 277 10.66 8.81 0.20
N VAL A 278 10.50 7.87 1.13
CA VAL A 278 9.98 8.12 2.48
C VAL A 278 11.13 8.09 3.49
N SER A 279 11.10 8.98 4.47
CA SER A 279 12.04 9.00 5.60
C SER A 279 11.32 9.37 6.90
N SER A 280 11.93 9.04 8.05
CA SER A 280 11.40 9.40 9.36
C SER A 280 12.50 9.90 10.31
N SER A 281 12.08 10.45 11.44
CA SER A 281 12.95 10.81 12.57
C SER A 281 13.75 9.63 13.13
N ASP A 282 13.24 8.40 13.02
CA ASP A 282 13.90 7.18 13.49
C ASP A 282 14.89 6.59 12.47
N GLY A 283 14.96 7.17 11.28
CA GLY A 283 15.78 6.66 10.17
C GLY A 283 15.06 5.55 9.40
N ARG A 284 15.76 4.48 9.06
CA ARG A 284 15.21 3.40 8.21
C ARG A 284 14.40 2.35 8.97
N ASN A 285 14.66 2.21 10.26
CA ASN A 285 14.07 1.17 11.09
C ASN A 285 13.09 1.82 12.07
N LEU A 286 11.81 1.64 11.82
CA LEU A 286 10.75 2.03 12.74
C LEU A 286 10.60 0.99 13.86
N PRO A 287 10.10 1.37 15.05
CA PRO A 287 9.73 0.38 16.07
C PRO A 287 8.63 -0.58 15.59
N TYR A 288 7.69 -0.08 14.77
CA TYR A 288 6.64 -0.88 14.13
C TYR A 288 6.39 -0.39 12.71
N GLY A 289 6.13 -1.33 11.80
CA GLY A 289 5.87 -1.05 10.39
C GLY A 289 7.12 -0.73 9.59
N ARG A 290 6.91 -0.29 8.35
CA ARG A 290 7.94 0.18 7.42
C ARG A 290 7.65 1.60 6.99
N LEU A 291 8.66 2.30 6.50
CA LEU A 291 8.52 3.69 6.06
C LEU A 291 7.42 3.84 5.00
N GLU A 292 7.36 2.93 4.03
CA GLU A 292 6.36 2.93 2.98
C GLU A 292 4.92 2.69 3.46
N ASP A 293 4.71 2.15 4.67
CA ASP A 293 3.37 1.84 5.18
C ASP A 293 2.52 3.10 5.42
N ILE A 294 3.16 4.26 5.60
CA ILE A 294 2.45 5.55 5.69
C ILE A 294 1.78 5.95 4.38
N LEU A 295 2.12 5.30 3.26
CA LEU A 295 1.52 5.52 1.94
C LEU A 295 0.53 4.41 1.57
N SER A 296 0.17 3.53 2.51
CA SER A 296 -0.76 2.44 2.23
C SER A 296 -2.15 2.96 1.89
N ARG A 297 -2.79 2.24 0.96
CA ARG A 297 -4.20 2.41 0.58
C ARG A 297 -5.04 1.20 0.97
N ASP A 298 -4.48 0.25 1.73
CA ASP A 298 -5.22 -0.89 2.25
C ASP A 298 -6.37 -0.40 3.15
N SER A 299 -7.53 -1.04 3.01
CA SER A 299 -8.68 -0.74 3.86
C SER A 299 -8.41 -1.05 5.33
N SER A 300 -7.56 -2.04 5.60
CA SER A 300 -7.09 -2.35 6.94
C SER A 300 -5.91 -1.46 7.32
N ALA A 301 -6.04 -0.73 8.43
CA ALA A 301 -4.95 0.08 8.95
C ALA A 301 -3.71 -0.77 9.27
N LEU A 302 -2.55 -0.29 8.86
CA LEU A 302 -1.26 -0.89 9.19
C LEU A 302 -0.78 -0.44 10.57
N ASN A 303 0.07 -1.24 11.20
CA ASN A 303 0.74 -0.90 12.45
C ASN A 303 2.08 -0.23 12.13
N CYS A 304 2.09 1.09 12.07
CA CYS A 304 3.25 1.90 11.68
C CYS A 304 3.36 3.14 12.58
N HIS A 305 4.47 3.20 13.32
CA HIS A 305 4.69 4.19 14.37
C HIS A 305 6.15 4.61 14.43
N THR A 306 6.40 5.86 14.82
CA THR A 306 7.72 6.28 15.31
C THR A 306 7.94 5.87 16.76
N ASN A 307 9.16 6.05 17.28
CA ASN A 307 9.40 6.10 18.71
C ASN A 307 8.66 7.29 19.36
N ASP A 308 8.56 7.25 20.69
CA ASP A 308 8.00 8.33 21.49
C ASP A 308 8.97 9.53 21.54
N ASP A 309 8.81 10.46 20.62
CA ASP A 309 9.67 11.64 20.50
C ASP A 309 8.83 12.91 20.24
N LYS A 310 9.07 13.95 21.04
CA LYS A 310 8.40 15.26 20.93
C LYS A 310 8.55 15.92 19.55
N ARG A 311 9.53 15.50 18.77
CA ARG A 311 9.85 15.99 17.42
C ARG A 311 9.72 14.90 16.36
N ALA A 312 9.05 13.78 16.64
CA ALA A 312 8.83 12.70 15.69
C ALA A 312 8.24 13.23 14.38
N TRP A 313 8.72 12.69 13.24
CA TRP A 313 8.25 13.11 11.92
C TRP A 313 8.35 11.99 10.89
N PHE A 314 7.49 12.08 9.86
CA PHE A 314 7.65 11.39 8.58
C PHE A 314 7.72 12.42 7.45
N SER A 315 8.54 12.16 6.45
CA SER A 315 8.61 13.00 5.26
C SER A 315 8.62 12.17 3.97
N VAL A 316 8.08 12.75 2.91
CA VAL A 316 7.98 12.15 1.59
C VAL A 316 8.60 13.09 0.56
N ASP A 317 9.62 12.63 -0.15
CA ASP A 317 10.12 13.23 -1.39
C ASP A 317 9.31 12.66 -2.56
N LEU A 318 8.46 13.51 -3.14
CA LEU A 318 7.58 13.11 -4.25
C LEU A 318 8.36 12.87 -5.56
N GLY A 319 9.57 13.44 -5.67
CA GLY A 319 10.28 13.54 -6.95
C GLY A 319 9.51 14.32 -8.02
N LEU A 320 8.56 15.17 -7.60
CA LEU A 320 7.70 16.03 -8.40
C LEU A 320 7.55 17.37 -7.70
N TRP A 321 7.28 18.43 -8.46
CA TRP A 321 6.93 19.75 -7.92
C TRP A 321 5.40 19.85 -7.77
N LEU A 322 4.93 20.16 -6.57
CA LEU A 322 3.52 20.18 -6.21
C LEU A 322 3.15 21.51 -5.54
N LEU A 323 2.08 22.13 -6.00
CA LEU A 323 1.34 23.15 -5.28
C LEU A 323 0.17 22.46 -4.56
N PRO A 324 0.32 22.09 -3.27
CA PRO A 324 -0.66 21.28 -2.57
C PRO A 324 -1.92 22.09 -2.28
N SER A 325 -3.09 21.47 -2.44
CA SER A 325 -4.41 22.09 -2.16
C SER A 325 -5.16 21.40 -1.03
N SER A 326 -4.85 20.13 -0.76
CA SER A 326 -5.36 19.39 0.38
C SER A 326 -4.53 18.13 0.59
N TYR A 327 -4.67 17.52 1.76
CA TYR A 327 -4.08 16.23 2.06
C TYR A 327 -5.02 15.40 2.94
N THR A 328 -4.90 14.08 2.85
CA THR A 328 -5.67 13.10 3.62
C THR A 328 -4.70 12.27 4.44
N LEU A 329 -5.04 11.97 5.71
CA LEU A 329 -4.31 11.01 6.54
C LEU A 329 -5.21 9.85 6.95
N ARG A 330 -4.59 8.68 7.21
CA ARG A 330 -5.22 7.53 7.86
C ARG A 330 -4.49 7.20 9.17
N HIS A 331 -5.25 7.07 10.25
CA HIS A 331 -4.69 6.64 11.53
C HIS A 331 -4.26 5.17 11.51
N ALA A 332 -3.06 4.88 11.99
CA ALA A 332 -2.54 3.52 12.15
C ALA A 332 -3.28 2.73 13.25
N ARG A 333 -3.26 1.39 13.16
CA ARG A 333 -3.63 0.51 14.28
C ARG A 333 -2.41 0.22 15.16
N GLY A 334 -2.61 -0.30 16.35
CA GLY A 334 -1.52 -0.71 17.24
C GLY A 334 -1.74 -0.15 18.63
N TYR A 335 -1.01 0.93 18.96
CA TYR A 335 -1.15 1.59 20.25
C TYR A 335 -2.53 2.24 20.43
N GLY A 336 -3.22 1.87 21.51
CA GLY A 336 -4.50 2.46 21.89
C GLY A 336 -4.38 3.97 22.12
N ARG A 337 -5.35 4.73 21.59
CA ARG A 337 -5.40 6.20 21.67
C ARG A 337 -4.12 6.90 21.19
N SER A 338 -3.47 6.38 20.14
CA SER A 338 -2.27 7.01 19.56
C SER A 338 -2.57 7.96 18.39
N ALA A 339 -3.83 8.31 18.17
CA ALA A 339 -4.24 9.22 17.11
C ALA A 339 -3.56 10.59 17.23
N LEU A 340 -3.12 11.15 16.10
CA LEU A 340 -2.49 12.46 16.09
C LEU A 340 -3.49 13.52 16.59
N ARG A 341 -2.95 14.50 17.32
CA ARG A 341 -3.71 15.65 17.85
C ARG A 341 -3.00 16.96 17.53
N ASN A 342 -1.67 16.96 17.70
CA ASN A 342 -0.84 18.15 17.58
C ASN A 342 0.29 17.88 16.58
N TRP A 343 0.18 18.42 15.37
CA TRP A 343 1.19 18.24 14.33
C TRP A 343 1.24 19.42 13.35
N LEU A 344 2.34 19.49 12.60
CA LEU A 344 2.54 20.41 11.49
C LEU A 344 2.48 19.64 10.17
N PHE A 345 1.75 20.18 9.21
CA PHE A 345 1.92 19.82 7.81
C PHE A 345 2.88 20.82 7.17
N GLN A 346 4.03 20.32 6.73
CA GLN A 346 5.14 21.13 6.25
C GLN A 346 5.57 20.71 4.84
N VAL A 347 6.14 21.66 4.12
CA VAL A 347 6.61 21.48 2.76
C VAL A 347 8.03 22.01 2.61
N SER A 348 8.76 21.49 1.63
CA SER A 348 10.14 21.93 1.36
C SER A 348 10.49 21.74 -0.11
N LYS A 349 11.38 22.61 -0.61
CA LYS A 349 11.97 22.49 -1.96
C LYS A 349 13.20 21.58 -1.99
N ASP A 350 13.93 21.50 -0.88
CA ASP A 350 15.26 20.87 -0.78
C ASP A 350 15.34 19.74 0.27
N GLY A 351 14.30 19.56 1.09
CA GLY A 351 14.27 18.58 2.18
C GLY A 351 15.00 19.04 3.44
N THR A 352 15.58 20.23 3.45
CA THR A 352 16.33 20.80 4.58
C THR A 352 15.65 22.03 5.18
N ASN A 353 15.14 22.93 4.34
CA ASN A 353 14.44 24.14 4.74
C ASN A 353 12.93 23.90 4.63
N TRP A 354 12.22 23.95 5.75
CA TRP A 354 10.82 23.55 5.84
C TRP A 354 9.91 24.75 6.13
N THR A 355 8.84 24.87 5.36
CA THR A 355 7.77 25.85 5.55
C THR A 355 6.53 25.13 6.07
N THR A 356 5.91 25.64 7.13
CA THR A 356 4.65 25.10 7.66
C THR A 356 3.47 25.68 6.89
N LEU A 357 2.64 24.83 6.28
CA LEU A 357 1.39 25.25 5.63
C LEU A 357 0.17 25.11 6.54
N TYR A 358 0.19 24.16 7.48
CA TYR A 358 -0.91 23.95 8.40
C TYR A 358 -0.40 23.54 9.78
N THR A 359 -1.01 24.08 10.82
CA THR A 359 -0.73 23.75 12.23
C THR A 359 -1.98 23.18 12.88
N HIS A 360 -1.91 21.94 13.34
CA HIS A 360 -2.97 21.29 14.10
C HIS A 360 -2.70 21.41 15.58
N VAL A 361 -3.72 21.83 16.33
CA VAL A 361 -3.74 21.90 17.79
C VAL A 361 -4.98 21.18 18.26
N ASP A 362 -4.78 20.10 19.02
CA ASP A 362 -5.83 19.21 19.55
C ASP A 362 -6.87 18.74 18.51
N ASP A 363 -6.43 18.46 17.29
CA ASP A 363 -7.30 18.05 16.20
C ASP A 363 -7.85 16.63 16.41
N CYS A 364 -9.17 16.53 16.58
CA CYS A 364 -9.88 15.29 16.87
C CYS A 364 -10.51 14.61 15.64
N SER A 365 -10.12 14.98 14.41
CA SER A 365 -10.67 14.38 13.18
C SER A 365 -10.27 12.91 13.01
N LEU A 366 -9.12 12.50 13.58
CA LEU A 366 -8.67 11.11 13.61
C LEU A 366 -8.92 10.51 15.01
N ASN A 367 -9.55 9.34 15.08
CA ASN A 367 -9.91 8.74 16.37
C ASN A 367 -9.58 7.26 16.44
N GLU A 368 -10.26 6.46 15.62
CA GLU A 368 -10.14 5.01 15.64
C GLU A 368 -9.12 4.51 14.60
N PRO A 369 -8.49 3.36 14.82
CA PRO A 369 -7.63 2.74 13.81
C PRO A 369 -8.33 2.66 12.44
N GLY A 370 -7.68 3.20 11.42
CA GLY A 370 -8.21 3.24 10.05
C GLY A 370 -9.10 4.45 9.74
N SER A 371 -9.46 5.27 10.74
CA SER A 371 -10.16 6.54 10.49
C SER A 371 -9.33 7.43 9.57
N THR A 372 -10.01 8.12 8.66
CA THR A 372 -9.41 9.05 7.72
C THR A 372 -9.98 10.45 7.93
N ALA A 373 -9.18 11.46 7.60
CA ALA A 373 -9.62 12.82 7.54
C ALA A 373 -8.81 13.58 6.49
N SER A 374 -9.42 14.60 5.91
CA SER A 374 -8.83 15.46 4.90
C SER A 374 -8.88 16.92 5.32
N TRP A 375 -7.81 17.66 5.03
CA TRP A 375 -7.71 19.09 5.34
C TRP A 375 -7.36 19.89 4.10
N PRO A 376 -8.12 20.97 3.80
CA PRO A 376 -7.75 21.90 2.74
C PRO A 376 -6.52 22.72 3.14
N LEU A 377 -5.75 23.11 2.14
CA LEU A 377 -4.55 23.94 2.29
C LEU A 377 -4.73 25.23 1.50
N GLU A 378 -4.38 26.35 2.12
CA GLU A 378 -4.42 27.64 1.46
C GLU A 378 -3.27 27.76 0.44
N PRO A 379 -3.54 28.30 -0.76
CA PRO A 379 -2.49 28.59 -1.73
C PRO A 379 -1.49 29.59 -1.15
N VAL A 380 -0.19 29.29 -1.25
CA VAL A 380 0.85 30.26 -0.89
C VAL A 380 0.95 31.31 -1.98
N ALA A 381 0.71 32.58 -1.64
CA ALA A 381 0.86 33.70 -2.57
C ALA A 381 2.27 33.72 -3.19
N ASP A 382 2.36 34.05 -4.48
CA ASP A 382 3.59 34.13 -5.28
C ASP A 382 4.35 32.81 -5.50
N GLU A 383 3.88 31.68 -4.98
CA GLU A 383 4.50 30.38 -5.25
C GLU A 383 3.99 29.77 -6.56
N SER A 384 4.85 29.74 -7.58
CA SER A 384 4.53 29.25 -8.93
C SER A 384 5.18 27.90 -9.27
N GLN A 385 6.30 27.59 -8.62
CA GLN A 385 7.05 26.36 -8.83
C GLN A 385 6.45 25.22 -7.99
N GLY A 386 6.13 25.49 -6.73
CA GLY A 386 5.66 24.50 -5.76
C GLY A 386 6.78 23.84 -4.96
N TYR A 387 6.42 22.77 -4.26
CA TYR A 387 7.25 22.08 -3.29
C TYR A 387 7.45 20.62 -3.69
N ARG A 388 8.58 20.05 -3.25
CA ARG A 388 8.98 18.68 -3.61
C ARG A 388 8.78 17.69 -2.47
N HIS A 389 9.02 18.16 -1.26
CA HIS A 389 8.99 17.36 -0.05
C HIS A 389 7.79 17.75 0.81
N LEU A 390 7.14 16.76 1.40
CA LEU A 390 6.08 16.91 2.40
C LEU A 390 6.57 16.33 3.73
N ARG A 391 6.20 16.92 4.87
CA ARG A 391 6.51 16.40 6.21
C ARG A 391 5.35 16.58 7.17
N ILE A 392 5.07 15.52 7.91
CA ILE A 392 4.17 15.53 9.06
C ILE A 392 5.07 15.45 10.28
N GLN A 393 5.07 16.48 11.11
CA GLN A 393 5.88 16.54 12.32
C GLN A 393 5.00 16.76 13.54
N GLN A 394 5.12 15.87 14.52
CA GLN A 394 4.43 16.01 15.78
C GLN A 394 4.98 17.19 16.59
N THR A 395 4.09 17.93 17.25
CA THR A 395 4.45 19.11 18.07
C THR A 395 3.89 19.05 19.49
N GLY A 396 3.03 18.07 19.77
CA GLY A 396 2.44 17.88 21.08
C GLY A 396 2.10 16.42 21.30
N LYS A 397 1.36 16.15 22.37
CA LYS A 397 0.96 14.79 22.70
C LYS A 397 -0.12 14.31 21.73
N ASN A 398 -0.18 13.00 21.52
CA ASN A 398 -1.25 12.35 20.78
C ASN A 398 -2.51 12.16 21.67
N ALA A 399 -3.55 11.48 21.15
CA ALA A 399 -4.84 11.32 21.81
C ALA A 399 -4.80 10.64 23.19
N SER A 400 -3.70 10.00 23.56
CA SER A 400 -3.51 9.43 24.90
C SER A 400 -3.27 10.51 25.96
N GLY A 401 -2.84 11.72 25.56
CA GLY A 401 -2.42 12.79 26.46
C GLY A 401 -1.12 12.48 27.21
N GLN A 402 -0.41 11.41 26.85
CA GLN A 402 0.80 10.95 27.55
C GLN A 402 2.02 10.80 26.63
N THR A 403 1.81 10.40 25.38
CA THR A 403 2.90 10.03 24.47
C THR A 403 2.97 10.91 23.22
N HIS A 404 4.10 10.83 22.53
CA HIS A 404 4.43 11.47 21.27
C HIS A 404 4.79 10.43 20.18
N TYR A 405 4.13 9.27 20.18
CA TYR A 405 4.14 8.40 19.00
C TYR A 405 3.44 9.09 17.84
N LEU A 406 4.05 9.08 16.66
CA LEU A 406 3.43 9.53 15.43
C LEU A 406 2.93 8.29 14.67
N SER A 407 1.60 8.14 14.58
CA SER A 407 0.90 6.92 14.16
C SER A 407 0.12 7.10 12.86
N LEU A 408 0.68 6.68 11.72
CA LEU A 408 0.08 6.85 10.39
C LEU A 408 0.13 5.57 9.56
N SER A 409 -0.93 5.30 8.82
CA SER A 409 -1.02 4.15 7.90
C SER A 409 -1.57 4.51 6.52
N GLY A 410 -1.56 5.80 6.18
CA GLY A 410 -1.99 6.29 4.88
C GLY A 410 -1.83 7.81 4.81
N LEU A 411 -1.38 8.27 3.64
CA LEU A 411 -1.22 9.67 3.27
C LEU A 411 -1.55 9.78 1.79
N GLU A 412 -2.43 10.70 1.48
CA GLU A 412 -2.76 11.10 0.11
C GLU A 412 -2.67 12.63 0.00
N VAL A 413 -2.27 13.14 -1.17
CA VAL A 413 -2.11 14.58 -1.38
C VAL A 413 -2.68 15.01 -2.72
N TYR A 414 -3.26 16.20 -2.73
CA TYR A 414 -3.94 16.79 -3.88
C TYR A 414 -3.35 18.16 -4.17
N GLY A 415 -3.56 18.67 -5.38
CA GLY A 415 -3.02 19.94 -5.81
C GLY A 415 -2.56 19.94 -7.26
N THR A 416 -1.80 20.95 -7.64
CA THR A 416 -1.30 21.09 -9.02
C THR A 416 0.16 20.70 -9.11
N VAL A 417 0.45 19.67 -9.90
CA VAL A 417 1.82 19.26 -10.22
C VAL A 417 2.33 20.09 -11.40
N THR A 418 3.52 20.65 -11.23
CA THR A 418 4.11 21.65 -12.13
C THR A 418 5.36 21.13 -12.85
N GLY A 419 5.92 19.99 -12.42
CA GLY A 419 7.09 19.39 -13.06
C GLY A 419 7.67 18.18 -12.33
N VAL A 420 8.73 17.60 -12.91
CA VAL A 420 9.44 16.41 -12.40
C VAL A 420 10.81 16.79 -11.85
N CYS A 421 11.26 16.10 -10.80
CA CYS A 421 12.63 16.16 -10.30
C CYS A 421 13.42 14.91 -10.72
N GLU A 422 14.65 15.08 -11.22
CA GLU A 422 15.52 13.96 -11.63
C GLU A 422 16.19 13.25 -10.43
N ASP A 423 16.53 14.00 -9.38
CA ASP A 423 17.38 13.53 -8.28
C ASP A 423 16.59 12.94 -7.09
N LEU A 424 15.66 12.00 -7.30
CA LEU A 424 14.81 11.43 -6.23
C LEU A 424 15.65 10.86 -5.06
N GLY A 425 15.31 11.26 -3.83
CA GLY A 425 15.92 10.75 -2.60
C GLY A 425 17.35 11.24 -2.33
N LYS A 426 17.90 12.14 -3.14
CA LYS A 426 19.24 12.70 -2.95
C LYS A 426 19.39 13.43 -1.61
N ALA A 427 18.43 14.30 -1.26
CA ALA A 427 18.44 15.02 0.01
C ALA A 427 18.49 14.09 1.23
N ALA A 428 17.66 13.02 1.24
CA ALA A 428 17.65 12.04 2.31
C ALA A 428 18.99 11.26 2.41
N LYS A 429 19.57 10.87 1.26
CA LYS A 429 20.88 10.19 1.22
C LYS A 429 22.01 11.09 1.73
N GLU A 430 22.00 12.36 1.36
CA GLU A 430 22.99 13.35 1.81
C GLU A 430 22.85 13.64 3.31
N ALA A 431 21.63 13.80 3.81
CA ALA A 431 21.35 13.96 5.25
C ALA A 431 21.83 12.74 6.05
N GLU A 432 21.54 11.52 5.58
CA GLU A 432 22.02 10.29 6.21
C GLU A 432 23.56 10.19 6.17
N ALA A 433 24.18 10.56 5.06
CA ALA A 433 25.64 10.58 4.93
C ALA A 433 26.28 11.60 5.88
N ASN A 434 25.67 12.78 6.04
CA ASN A 434 26.13 13.82 6.96
C ASN A 434 26.02 13.38 8.42
N LEU A 435 24.88 12.78 8.83
CA LEU A 435 24.71 12.18 10.16
C LEU A 435 25.77 11.10 10.43
N ARG A 436 26.04 10.24 9.45
CA ARG A 436 27.11 9.21 9.56
C ARG A 436 28.49 9.85 9.73
N ARG A 437 28.79 10.97 9.05
CA ARG A 437 30.05 11.70 9.23
C ARG A 437 30.13 12.31 10.64
N GLN A 438 29.08 12.95 11.12
CA GLN A 438 29.03 13.51 12.48
C GLN A 438 29.23 12.44 13.55
N ARG A 439 28.56 11.28 13.44
CA ARG A 439 28.77 10.14 14.35
C ARG A 439 30.22 9.61 14.33
N ARG A 440 30.89 9.61 13.17
CA ARG A 440 32.33 9.26 13.07
C ARG A 440 33.20 10.29 13.78
N LEU A 441 32.89 11.58 13.64
CA LEU A 441 33.61 12.65 14.34
C LEU A 441 33.47 12.50 15.86
N ILE A 442 32.24 12.32 16.37
CA ILE A 442 31.97 12.04 17.78
C ILE A 442 32.75 10.81 18.25
N ARG A 443 32.73 9.72 17.48
CA ARG A 443 33.51 8.51 17.80
C ARG A 443 35.03 8.77 17.87
N SER A 444 35.56 9.65 17.03
CA SER A 444 37.00 9.92 16.98
C SER A 444 37.49 10.91 18.05
N HIS A 445 36.66 11.92 18.38
CA HIS A 445 37.01 13.02 19.27
C HIS A 445 36.45 12.79 20.67
N VAL A 446 35.14 12.60 20.81
CA VAL A 446 34.46 12.57 22.13
C VAL A 446 34.82 11.31 22.91
N LEU A 447 34.84 10.14 22.27
CA LEU A 447 35.11 8.86 22.96
C LEU A 447 36.50 8.80 23.63
N LYS A 448 37.51 9.52 23.13
CA LYS A 448 38.85 9.54 23.71
C LYS A 448 38.93 10.32 25.02
N HIS A 449 38.03 11.27 25.21
CA HIS A 449 38.01 12.17 26.36
C HIS A 449 36.90 11.80 27.36
N LEU A 450 36.16 10.73 27.10
CA LEU A 450 35.02 10.31 27.91
C LEU A 450 35.46 9.47 29.13
N VAL A 451 36.17 10.11 30.05
CA VAL A 451 36.70 9.49 31.28
C VAL A 451 35.91 9.92 32.51
N VAL A 452 36.01 9.18 33.61
CA VAL A 452 35.36 9.55 34.89
C VAL A 452 35.74 10.98 35.29
N GLY A 453 34.74 11.77 35.70
CA GLY A 453 34.87 13.20 35.99
C GLY A 453 34.65 14.14 34.80
N THR A 454 34.51 13.61 33.58
CA THR A 454 34.27 14.43 32.38
C THR A 454 32.87 15.04 32.39
N ARG A 455 32.80 16.32 32.00
CA ARG A 455 31.54 17.06 31.88
C ARG A 455 30.90 16.83 30.52
N VAL A 456 29.65 16.43 30.53
CA VAL A 456 28.89 16.06 29.32
C VAL A 456 27.52 16.71 29.31
N VAL A 457 26.96 16.87 28.12
CA VAL A 457 25.60 17.33 27.88
C VAL A 457 24.91 16.43 26.84
N ARG A 458 23.60 16.55 26.69
CA ARG A 458 22.86 15.81 25.65
C ARG A 458 23.47 16.05 24.26
N GLY A 459 23.69 14.95 23.55
CA GLY A 459 24.37 14.86 22.26
C GLY A 459 23.43 14.57 21.08
N LEU A 460 24.01 14.13 19.97
CA LEU A 460 23.34 14.01 18.67
C LEU A 460 22.17 13.02 18.67
N ASP A 461 22.32 11.86 19.30
CA ASP A 461 21.35 10.76 19.25
C ASP A 461 20.46 10.68 20.52
N TRP A 462 20.48 11.72 21.35
CA TRP A 462 19.75 11.78 22.62
C TRP A 462 18.27 11.46 22.47
N LYS A 463 17.81 10.41 23.17
CA LYS A 463 16.39 9.98 23.22
C LYS A 463 15.80 9.95 24.63
N TRP A 464 16.57 10.35 25.64
CA TRP A 464 16.26 10.10 27.05
C TRP A 464 15.42 11.22 27.68
N ARG A 465 14.50 11.79 26.89
CA ARG A 465 13.61 12.89 27.28
C ARG A 465 14.40 14.02 27.95
N ASP A 466 13.98 14.47 29.13
CA ASP A 466 14.59 15.57 29.87
C ASP A 466 15.32 15.07 31.12
N GLN A 467 15.92 13.87 31.05
CA GLN A 467 16.71 13.28 32.14
C GLN A 467 17.97 14.08 32.51
N ASP A 468 18.41 15.00 31.66
CA ASP A 468 19.49 15.97 31.89
C ASP A 468 18.98 17.31 32.43
N GLY A 469 17.67 17.43 32.70
CA GLY A 469 17.09 18.56 33.40
C GLY A 469 16.27 19.50 32.51
N THR A 470 15.53 20.41 33.15
CA THR A 470 14.80 21.50 32.50
C THR A 470 15.09 22.81 33.26
N PRO A 471 15.89 23.75 32.71
CA PRO A 471 16.59 23.70 31.42
C PRO A 471 17.68 22.61 31.36
N GLN A 472 18.15 22.31 30.15
CA GLN A 472 19.19 21.29 29.91
C GLN A 472 20.42 21.59 30.76
N GLY A 473 20.83 20.62 31.56
CA GLY A 473 21.95 20.72 32.47
C GLY A 473 23.15 19.89 32.02
N GLU A 474 24.25 20.11 32.72
CA GLU A 474 25.45 19.29 32.58
C GLU A 474 25.37 18.05 33.47
N GLY A 475 26.07 17.01 33.04
CA GLY A 475 26.29 15.79 33.80
C GLY A 475 27.76 15.46 33.91
N THR A 476 28.08 14.63 34.89
CA THR A 476 29.44 14.14 35.14
C THR A 476 29.49 12.65 34.86
N VAL A 477 30.45 12.23 34.05
CA VAL A 477 30.74 10.81 33.81
C VAL A 477 31.19 10.17 35.12
N THR A 478 30.50 9.11 35.56
CA THR A 478 30.78 8.43 36.84
C THR A 478 31.30 7.01 36.67
N GLY A 479 31.18 6.43 35.47
CA GLY A 479 31.68 5.10 35.14
C GLY A 479 32.50 5.08 33.86
N GLU A 480 33.25 3.98 33.65
CA GLU A 480 33.98 3.75 32.41
C GLU A 480 33.05 3.28 31.28
N LEU A 481 33.44 3.55 30.04
CA LEU A 481 32.73 3.08 28.86
C LEU A 481 32.74 1.55 28.79
N HIS A 482 31.57 0.92 28.81
CA HIS A 482 31.42 -0.53 28.77
C HIS A 482 30.36 -0.93 27.72
N ASN A 483 30.72 -1.83 26.80
CA ASN A 483 29.82 -2.29 25.73
C ASN A 483 29.11 -1.17 24.94
N GLY A 484 29.77 -0.01 24.80
CA GLY A 484 29.21 1.17 24.13
C GLY A 484 28.19 1.97 24.96
N TRP A 485 28.13 1.75 26.27
CA TRP A 485 27.34 2.50 27.24
C TRP A 485 28.26 3.20 28.25
N ILE A 486 27.81 4.33 28.80
CA ILE A 486 28.55 5.05 29.84
C ILE A 486 27.62 5.63 30.89
N ASP A 487 28.04 5.57 32.14
CA ASP A 487 27.27 6.07 33.28
C ASP A 487 27.52 7.56 33.51
N VAL A 488 26.44 8.32 33.64
CA VAL A 488 26.45 9.75 33.91
C VAL A 488 25.50 10.07 35.04
N THR A 489 25.97 10.90 35.95
CA THR A 489 25.15 11.54 36.99
C THR A 489 24.94 13.00 36.63
N TRP A 490 23.69 13.44 36.53
CA TRP A 490 23.36 14.82 36.20
C TRP A 490 23.42 15.73 37.44
N ASP A 491 23.78 16.99 37.24
CA ASP A 491 23.92 17.96 38.35
C ASP A 491 22.61 18.22 39.09
N HIS A 492 21.47 18.16 38.39
CA HIS A 492 20.14 18.31 38.98
C HIS A 492 19.65 17.02 39.67
N GLY A 493 20.49 15.98 39.72
CA GLY A 493 20.17 14.66 40.26
C GLY A 493 19.78 13.64 39.19
N GLY A 494 19.80 12.36 39.58
CA GLY A 494 19.56 11.24 38.67
C GLY A 494 20.84 10.72 38.02
N SER A 495 20.94 9.39 37.89
CA SER A 495 22.05 8.71 37.22
C SER A 495 21.50 7.65 36.29
N ASN A 496 22.11 7.51 35.12
CA ASN A 496 21.73 6.48 34.15
C ASN A 496 22.89 6.18 33.19
N SER A 497 22.75 5.13 32.39
CA SER A 497 23.70 4.76 31.35
C SER A 497 23.21 5.25 29.97
N TYR A 498 24.10 5.87 29.21
CA TYR A 498 23.80 6.48 27.91
C TYR A 498 24.65 5.86 26.78
N ARG A 499 24.13 5.81 25.55
CA ARG A 499 24.81 5.15 24.43
C ARG A 499 25.94 6.03 23.92
N MET A 500 27.15 5.48 23.91
CA MET A 500 28.34 6.06 23.30
C MET A 500 29.01 5.02 22.41
N GLY A 501 28.23 4.47 21.47
CA GLY A 501 28.65 3.40 20.56
C GLY A 501 27.68 2.23 20.51
N ALA A 502 26.88 2.02 21.56
CA ALA A 502 25.78 1.05 21.55
C ALA A 502 24.76 1.42 20.46
N GLU A 503 24.30 0.42 19.70
CA GLU A 503 23.42 0.60 18.52
C GLU A 503 24.00 1.55 17.44
N GLY A 504 25.30 1.88 17.50
CA GLY A 504 25.91 2.91 16.67
C GLY A 504 25.44 4.34 16.97
N LYS A 505 24.91 4.58 18.17
CA LYS A 505 24.34 5.86 18.62
C LYS A 505 25.24 6.56 19.65
N TYR A 506 25.16 7.89 19.67
CA TYR A 506 25.95 8.76 20.54
C TYR A 506 25.05 9.81 21.22
N ASP A 507 24.60 9.46 22.42
CA ASP A 507 23.64 10.24 23.20
C ASP A 507 24.30 11.44 23.91
N LEU A 508 25.63 11.48 24.06
CA LEU A 508 26.34 12.53 24.80
C LEU A 508 27.36 13.28 23.92
N LYS A 509 27.63 14.53 24.29
CA LYS A 509 28.78 15.31 23.82
C LYS A 509 29.51 15.95 25.01
N LEU A 510 30.76 16.37 24.82
CA LEU A 510 31.51 17.10 25.85
C LEU A 510 30.87 18.47 26.09
N ALA A 511 30.82 18.93 27.34
CA ALA A 511 30.23 20.22 27.70
C ALA A 511 31.05 21.43 27.18
N SER A 512 32.35 21.24 26.95
CA SER A 512 33.32 22.32 26.66
C SER A 512 33.74 22.46 25.18
N ASP A 513 33.11 21.76 24.23
CA ASP A 513 33.40 21.99 22.82
C ASP A 513 32.64 23.23 22.32
N ALA A 514 33.35 24.35 22.23
CA ALA A 514 32.89 25.53 21.50
C ALA A 514 32.53 25.15 20.06
N GLU A 515 31.30 25.45 19.64
CA GLU A 515 30.82 25.28 18.26
C GLU A 515 31.81 25.89 17.25
N PRO A 516 32.18 25.21 16.16
CA PRO A 516 32.82 25.86 15.03
C PRO A 516 31.77 26.75 14.35
N SER A 517 31.66 28.00 14.81
CA SER A 517 30.73 28.97 14.27
C SER A 517 30.96 29.16 12.76
N ALA A 518 29.90 28.94 11.99
CA ALA A 518 29.80 29.37 10.60
C ALA A 518 29.64 30.89 10.57
N THR A 519 30.74 31.64 10.54
CA THR A 519 30.75 33.03 10.05
C THR A 519 32.03 33.28 9.26
N GLY A 520 31.87 33.91 8.10
CA GLY A 520 32.91 34.01 7.08
C GLY A 520 34.08 34.90 7.47
N ALA A 521 35.29 34.43 7.15
CA ALA A 521 36.44 35.26 6.83
C ALA A 521 37.34 34.47 5.87
N LYS A 522 37.56 35.03 4.67
CA LYS A 522 38.58 34.54 3.73
C LYS A 522 39.96 34.68 4.40
N PRO A 523 40.82 33.65 4.40
CA PRO A 523 42.25 33.87 4.56
C PRO A 523 42.88 34.11 3.19
N ALA A 524 43.67 35.17 3.13
CA ALA A 524 44.48 35.55 2.00
C ALA A 524 45.51 34.45 1.63
N THR A 525 45.81 34.42 0.34
CA THR A 525 46.95 33.73 -0.29
C THR A 525 48.26 33.90 0.49
N PRO A 526 49.10 32.85 0.48
CA PRO A 526 50.51 33.05 0.16
C PRO A 526 50.90 32.29 -1.10
N THR A 527 51.48 33.05 -2.00
CA THR A 527 52.27 32.64 -3.15
C THR A 527 53.38 31.66 -2.75
N GLY A 528 53.45 30.53 -3.43
CA GLY A 528 54.56 29.57 -3.32
C GLY A 528 54.48 28.50 -4.40
N LYS A 529 55.21 28.70 -5.49
CA LYS A 529 55.33 27.78 -6.64
C LYS A 529 56.06 26.49 -6.22
N TRP A 530 55.50 25.33 -6.56
CA TRP A 530 56.30 24.21 -7.11
C TRP A 530 55.42 23.34 -8.02
N CYS A 531 55.78 23.28 -9.30
CA CYS A 531 55.18 22.45 -10.33
C CYS A 531 55.77 21.02 -10.32
N LYS A 532 54.93 19.99 -10.48
CA LYS A 532 55.30 18.81 -11.28
C LYS A 532 54.08 18.28 -12.04
N ASN A 533 54.17 18.42 -13.36
CA ASN A 533 53.34 17.78 -14.36
C ASN A 533 53.47 16.26 -14.26
N PHE A 534 52.36 15.54 -14.47
CA PHE A 534 52.33 14.42 -15.40
C PHE A 534 50.94 14.34 -16.04
N ASN A 535 50.94 14.56 -17.35
CA ASN A 535 49.81 14.34 -18.25
C ASN A 535 50.07 12.99 -18.93
N SER A 536 49.07 12.10 -19.01
CA SER A 536 48.85 11.25 -20.18
C SER A 536 47.55 10.45 -20.04
N SER A 537 46.65 10.77 -20.96
CA SER A 537 45.62 9.92 -21.55
C SER A 537 46.12 8.52 -21.91
N ASN A 538 45.27 7.48 -21.74
CA ASN A 538 44.81 6.69 -22.89
C ASN A 538 43.60 5.80 -22.57
N GLU A 539 42.71 5.69 -23.54
CA GLU A 539 41.63 4.71 -23.64
C GLU A 539 42.18 3.26 -23.70
N SER A 540 41.50 2.31 -23.07
CA SER A 540 40.93 1.13 -23.75
C SER A 540 40.29 0.12 -22.78
N LYS A 541 39.05 -0.25 -23.12
CA LYS A 541 38.36 -1.54 -22.94
C LYS A 541 38.88 -2.52 -21.87
N SER A 542 38.04 -2.77 -20.87
CA SER A 542 37.98 -4.06 -20.19
C SER A 542 36.55 -4.32 -19.67
N VAL A 543 35.96 -5.36 -20.25
CA VAL A 543 34.79 -6.09 -19.77
C VAL A 543 35.19 -6.83 -18.49
N LEU A 544 34.34 -6.81 -17.46
CA LEU A 544 33.92 -7.96 -16.63
C LEU A 544 33.18 -7.51 -15.35
N THR A 545 31.89 -7.87 -15.31
CA THR A 545 31.15 -8.48 -14.20
C THR A 545 31.59 -8.19 -12.75
N SER A 546 30.86 -7.31 -12.05
CA SER A 546 30.53 -7.51 -10.62
C SER A 546 29.39 -6.59 -10.16
N ARG A 547 28.13 -6.99 -10.39
CA ARG A 547 27.00 -6.43 -9.65
C ARG A 547 26.74 -7.32 -8.44
N LYS A 548 27.22 -6.88 -7.27
CA LYS A 548 26.75 -7.40 -5.97
C LYS A 548 25.37 -6.80 -5.72
N SER A 549 24.34 -7.58 -6.06
CA SER A 549 22.96 -7.28 -5.71
C SER A 549 22.80 -7.42 -4.20
N SER A 550 22.42 -6.32 -3.54
CA SER A 550 22.09 -6.29 -2.12
C SER A 550 20.78 -7.04 -1.88
N SER A 551 20.90 -8.12 -1.10
CA SER A 551 19.84 -9.02 -0.69
C SER A 551 18.71 -8.32 0.07
N THR A 552 17.49 -8.74 -0.24
CA THR A 552 16.24 -8.45 0.49
C THR A 552 16.31 -8.97 1.94
N PRO A 553 15.76 -8.28 2.95
CA PRO A 553 15.82 -8.75 4.32
C PRO A 553 14.75 -9.81 4.60
N SER A 554 15.20 -10.88 5.24
CA SER A 554 14.48 -12.07 5.68
C SER A 554 13.51 -11.78 6.84
N LEU A 555 12.37 -12.47 6.85
CA LEU A 555 11.56 -12.70 8.06
C LEU A 555 12.21 -13.83 8.87
N PRO A 556 12.29 -13.76 10.22
CA PRO A 556 12.84 -14.85 11.02
C PRO A 556 11.81 -15.97 11.23
N ASP A 557 12.22 -17.20 10.90
CA ASP A 557 11.56 -18.44 11.34
C ASP A 557 11.95 -18.71 12.80
N ALA A 558 10.94 -18.96 13.63
CA ALA A 558 11.08 -19.33 15.03
C ALA A 558 11.02 -20.85 15.17
N THR A 559 12.16 -21.49 15.47
CA THR A 559 12.27 -22.78 16.19
C THR A 559 13.74 -23.02 16.50
N GLU A 560 14.17 -22.89 17.76
CA GLU A 560 14.83 -23.96 18.53
C GLU A 560 15.33 -23.47 19.91
N ASN A 561 15.24 -24.41 20.86
CA ASN A 561 15.52 -24.30 22.28
C ASN A 561 17.01 -24.05 22.58
N GLN A 562 17.32 -23.10 23.46
CA GLN A 562 18.23 -23.33 24.60
C GLN A 562 18.21 -22.17 25.61
N SER A 563 18.28 -22.59 26.87
CA SER A 563 18.23 -21.88 28.15
C SER A 563 19.28 -20.78 28.38
N ARG A 564 18.87 -19.61 28.92
CA ARG A 564 19.35 -19.06 30.21
C ARG A 564 18.73 -17.70 30.61
N SER A 565 18.13 -17.71 31.80
CA SER A 565 18.10 -16.69 32.89
C SER A 565 17.90 -15.20 32.59
N SER A 566 16.64 -14.77 32.79
CA SER A 566 16.14 -13.61 33.54
C SER A 566 17.12 -12.62 34.21
N VAL A 567 16.85 -11.32 34.04
CA VAL A 567 16.54 -10.37 35.12
C VAL A 567 15.59 -9.29 34.61
N ALA A 568 14.64 -8.94 35.46
CA ALA A 568 13.41 -8.22 35.17
C ALA A 568 13.55 -6.69 35.26
N SER A 569 12.73 -5.99 34.48
CA SER A 569 11.89 -4.88 34.99
C SER A 569 10.61 -4.79 34.16
N THR A 570 9.52 -4.95 34.89
CA THR A 570 8.10 -4.94 34.54
C THR A 570 7.61 -3.58 34.04
N ASP A 571 6.78 -3.59 32.99
CA ASP A 571 5.39 -3.09 33.02
C ASP A 571 4.76 -3.27 31.63
N GLN A 572 4.18 -4.46 31.41
CA GLN A 572 3.27 -4.70 30.29
C GLN A 572 1.84 -4.43 30.76
N ALA A 573 1.25 -3.36 30.24
CA ALA A 573 -0.18 -3.11 30.34
C ALA A 573 -0.93 -4.20 29.55
N ALA A 574 -1.47 -5.19 30.27
CA ALA A 574 -2.44 -6.12 29.73
C ALA A 574 -3.79 -5.40 29.56
N SER A 575 -4.31 -5.37 28.34
CA SER A 575 -5.63 -4.84 28.01
C SER A 575 -6.73 -5.65 28.73
N ALA A 576 -7.59 -4.96 29.46
CA ALA A 576 -8.63 -5.50 30.33
C ALA A 576 -9.69 -6.39 29.63
N ASP A 577 -9.77 -6.40 28.30
CA ASP A 577 -10.79 -7.17 27.56
C ASP A 577 -10.53 -8.68 27.49
N ASN A 578 -9.32 -9.14 27.83
CA ASN A 578 -8.96 -10.56 27.72
C ASN A 578 -9.17 -11.37 29.01
N LEU A 579 -9.47 -10.72 30.14
CA LEU A 579 -9.75 -11.41 31.41
C LEU A 579 -11.24 -11.79 31.54
N ALA A 580 -12.14 -10.93 31.04
CA ALA A 580 -13.59 -11.16 31.10
C ALA A 580 -14.04 -12.35 30.23
N ALA A 581 -13.44 -12.53 29.05
CA ALA A 581 -13.73 -13.66 28.16
C ALA A 581 -13.25 -15.00 28.74
N LYS A 582 -12.17 -14.98 29.52
CA LYS A 582 -11.60 -16.19 30.14
C LYS A 582 -12.38 -16.63 31.37
N GLN A 583 -12.87 -15.68 32.18
CA GLN A 583 -13.74 -15.97 33.32
C GLN A 583 -15.15 -16.43 32.90
N ALA A 584 -15.70 -15.87 31.81
CA ALA A 584 -16.99 -16.33 31.26
C ALA A 584 -16.92 -17.75 30.67
N ALA A 585 -15.79 -18.10 30.04
CA ALA A 585 -15.57 -19.46 29.51
C ALA A 585 -15.35 -20.50 30.63
N GLN A 586 -14.77 -20.08 31.77
CA GLN A 586 -14.53 -20.97 32.91
C GLN A 586 -15.81 -21.22 33.72
N ALA A 587 -16.67 -20.20 33.90
CA ALA A 587 -17.99 -20.35 34.54
C ALA A 587 -18.96 -21.24 33.73
N LEU A 588 -18.88 -21.19 32.40
CA LEU A 588 -19.66 -22.07 31.52
C LEU A 588 -19.15 -23.52 31.50
N ALA A 589 -17.86 -23.74 31.81
CA ALA A 589 -17.29 -25.08 31.91
C ALA A 589 -17.63 -25.77 33.24
N GLU A 590 -17.74 -25.02 34.33
CA GLU A 590 -18.10 -25.56 35.65
C GLU A 590 -19.61 -25.83 35.79
N SER A 591 -20.48 -25.09 35.08
CA SER A 591 -21.93 -25.34 35.05
C SER A 591 -22.37 -26.58 34.24
N VAL A 592 -21.48 -27.20 33.46
CA VAL A 592 -21.79 -28.40 32.65
C VAL A 592 -21.30 -29.69 33.32
N LEU A 593 -20.62 -29.57 34.47
CA LEU A 593 -20.11 -30.70 35.26
C LEU A 593 -20.74 -30.81 36.67
N SER A 594 -21.83 -30.08 36.93
CA SER A 594 -22.67 -30.21 38.12
C SER A 594 -24.11 -30.59 37.76
#